data_AF-A0A4U7D6Q1-F1
#
_entry.id   AF-A0A4U7D6Q1-F1
#
_cell.length_a   1.000
_cell.length_b   1.000
_cell.length_c   1.000
_cell.angle_alpha   90.00
_cell.angle_beta   90.00
_cell.angle_gamma   90.00
#
_symmetry.space_group_name_H-M   'P 1'
#
loop_
_entity.id
_entity.type
_entity.pdbx_description
1 polymer ?
#
loop_
_entity_poly.entity_id
_entity_poly.type
_entity_poly.pdbx_seq_one_letter_code
_entity_poly.pdbx_strand_id
1 'polypeptide(L)'
;MKDGVSDERIGFEVNGTTLTVRDVIEGEQMEFRVDREPELSPALPALFPSPVDNAVSFEATSLVVPAYTSIVVRDAEGEFIGRPN
;
A
#
# COMPACT_ATOMS: atom_id res chain seq x y z
N MET A 1 11.21 17.41 12.27
CA MET A 1 9.93 16.68 12.38
C MET A 1 8.83 17.61 11.98
N LYS A 2 8.28 17.45 10.78
CA LYS A 2 6.98 18.02 10.45
C LYS A 2 6.02 16.85 10.56
N ASP A 3 5.14 16.89 11.57
CA ASP A 3 3.87 16.17 11.53
C ASP A 3 3.07 16.77 10.37
N GLY A 4 3.37 16.31 9.17
CA GLY A 4 2.61 16.61 7.99
C GLY A 4 1.33 15.80 8.07
N VAL A 5 0.29 16.34 8.69
CA VAL A 5 -1.06 15.96 8.30
C VAL A 5 -1.19 16.42 6.86
N SER A 6 -0.85 15.54 5.92
CA SER A 6 -1.29 15.71 4.54
C SER A 6 -2.81 15.74 4.59
N ASP A 7 -3.43 16.66 3.86
CA ASP A 7 -4.90 16.79 3.73
C ASP A 7 -5.50 15.62 2.93
N GLU A 8 -4.79 14.49 2.92
CA GLU A 8 -5.03 13.33 2.08
C GLU A 8 -5.75 12.28 2.92
N ARG A 9 -6.88 11.80 2.39
CA ARG A 9 -7.73 10.81 3.07
C ARG A 9 -6.96 9.55 3.44
N ILE A 10 -6.04 9.10 2.58
CA ILE A 10 -5.26 7.89 2.80
C ILE A 10 -3.83 8.27 3.20
N GLY A 11 -3.41 7.85 4.38
CA GLY A 11 -2.05 8.01 4.89
C GLY A 11 -1.27 6.70 4.92
N PHE A 12 0.05 6.81 4.77
CA PHE A 12 0.99 5.69 4.84
C PHE A 12 2.01 5.95 5.96
N GLU A 13 2.21 4.97 6.85
CA GLU A 13 3.19 5.03 7.93
C GLU A 13 4.05 3.78 7.94
N VAL A 14 5.37 3.96 8.09
CA VAL A 14 6.33 2.86 8.18
C VAL A 14 6.88 2.79 9.59
N ASN A 15 6.78 1.60 10.21
CA ASN A 15 7.36 1.30 11.51
C ASN A 15 8.12 -0.03 11.43
N GLY A 16 9.44 0.06 11.19
CA GLY A 16 10.28 -1.10 10.91
C GLY A 16 9.73 -1.87 9.71
N THR A 17 9.41 -3.16 9.89
CA THR A 17 8.91 -4.02 8.81
C THR A 17 7.39 -3.98 8.63
N THR A 18 6.71 -3.01 9.23
CA THR A 18 5.25 -2.84 9.14
C THR A 18 4.91 -1.57 8.38
N LEU A 19 4.09 -1.71 7.33
CA LEU A 19 3.45 -0.61 6.61
C LEU A 19 1.99 -0.51 7.07
N THR A 20 1.62 0.64 7.62
CA THR A 20 0.23 0.95 7.99
C THR A 20 -0.38 1.87 6.93
N VAL A 21 -1.50 1.44 6.35
CA VAL A 21 -2.37 2.27 5.52
C VAL A 21 -3.55 2.71 6.36
N ARG A 22 -3.78 4.01 6.46
CA ARG A 22 -4.82 4.59 7.31
C ARG A 22 -5.79 5.44 6.49
N ASP A 23 -7.08 5.20 6.64
CA ASP A 23 -8.11 6.17 6.25
C ASP A 23 -8.28 7.19 7.38
N VAL A 24 -7.80 8.40 7.17
CA VAL A 24 -7.82 9.49 8.15
C VAL A 24 -9.24 9.97 8.43
N ILE A 25 -10.15 9.84 7.46
CA ILE A 25 -11.54 10.30 7.59
C ILE A 25 -12.39 9.26 8.33
N GLU A 26 -12.29 7.99 7.93
CA GLU A 26 -13.07 6.90 8.53
C GLU A 26 -12.44 6.36 9.83
N GLY A 27 -11.17 6.67 10.07
CA GLY A 27 -10.43 6.17 11.24
C GLY A 27 -10.01 4.70 11.13
N GLU A 28 -10.20 4.08 9.97
CA GLU A 28 -9.83 2.69 9.69
C GLU A 28 -8.34 2.56 9.36
N GLN A 29 -7.75 1.41 9.70
CA GLN A 29 -6.35 1.12 9.39
C GLN A 29 -6.13 -0.33 8.98
N MET A 30 -5.14 -0.53 8.11
CA MET A 30 -4.70 -1.84 7.65
C MET A 30 -3.18 -1.94 7.74
N GLU A 31 -2.69 -3.01 8.36
CA GLU A 31 -1.26 -3.25 8.55
C GLU A 31 -0.76 -4.36 7.63
N PHE A 32 0.31 -4.09 6.91
CA PHE A 32 1.03 -5.05 6.07
C PHE A 32 2.40 -5.32 6.67
N ARG A 33 2.78 -6.60 6.83
CA ARG A 33 4.14 -6.96 7.25
C ARG A 33 4.94 -7.44 6.07
N VAL A 34 6.18 -6.98 6.00
CA VAL A 34 7.13 -7.30 4.93
C VAL A 34 8.45 -7.81 5.51
N ASP A 35 9.34 -8.30 4.66
CA ASP A 35 10.65 -8.85 5.06
C ASP A 35 11.71 -7.81 5.41
N ARG A 36 11.51 -6.56 4.98
CA ARG A 36 12.43 -5.43 5.22
C ARG A 36 11.67 -4.13 5.43
N GLU A 37 12.30 -3.12 6.01
CA GLU A 37 11.69 -1.80 6.15
C GLU A 37 11.31 -1.24 4.76
N PRO A 38 10.02 -0.93 4.50
CA PRO A 38 9.58 -0.43 3.21
C PRO A 38 10.13 0.97 2.91
N GLU A 39 10.80 1.10 1.77
CA GLU A 39 11.13 2.40 1.18
C GLU A 39 10.02 2.80 0.21
N LEU A 40 9.18 3.76 0.62
CA LEU A 40 8.04 4.19 -0.18
C LEU A 40 8.48 5.15 -1.29
N SER A 41 7.99 4.91 -2.50
CA SER A 41 8.11 5.82 -3.63
C SER A 41 6.75 5.94 -4.36
N PRO A 42 6.52 6.99 -5.17
CA PRO A 42 5.30 7.06 -5.96
C PRO A 42 5.17 5.85 -6.90
N ALA A 43 4.00 5.20 -6.89
CA ALA A 43 3.71 4.12 -7.82
C ALA A 43 3.55 4.65 -9.26
N LEU A 44 3.88 3.81 -10.25
CA LEU A 44 3.73 4.16 -11.66
C LEU A 44 2.23 4.13 -12.04
N PRO A 45 1.60 5.28 -12.38
CA PRO A 45 0.16 5.32 -12.66
C PRO A 45 -0.27 4.44 -13.83
N ALA A 46 0.65 4.17 -14.77
CA ALA A 46 0.39 3.32 -15.94
C ALA A 46 0.09 1.86 -15.59
N LEU A 47 0.41 1.40 -14.37
CA LEU A 47 0.13 0.02 -13.91
C LEU A 47 -1.32 -0.18 -13.42
N PHE A 48 -2.08 0.91 -13.30
CA PHE A 48 -3.43 0.86 -12.74
C PHE A 48 -4.48 0.87 -13.86
N PRO A 49 -5.49 -0.03 -13.81
CA PRO A 49 -6.58 -0.08 -14.79
C PRO A 49 -7.57 1.09 -14.63
N SER A 50 -7.41 1.91 -13.59
CA SER A 50 -8.23 3.07 -13.28
C SER A 50 -7.34 4.11 -12.61
N PRO A 51 -7.69 5.42 -12.70
CA PRO A 51 -6.95 6.46 -12.02
C PRO A 51 -6.82 6.16 -10.52
N VAL A 52 -5.62 6.34 -9.99
CA VAL A 52 -5.32 6.26 -8.56
C VAL A 52 -4.62 7.52 -8.12
N ASP A 53 -5.00 8.03 -6.96
CA ASP A 53 -4.37 9.20 -6.35
C ASP A 53 -3.32 8.73 -5.34
N ASN A 54 -2.12 9.33 -5.39
CA ASN A 54 -1.05 9.16 -4.40
C ASN A 54 -0.70 7.69 -4.05
N ALA A 55 -0.84 6.79 -5.02
CA ALA A 55 -0.41 5.41 -4.84
C ALA A 55 1.09 5.33 -4.58
N VAL A 56 1.50 4.46 -3.65
CA VAL A 56 2.91 4.21 -3.33
C VAL A 56 3.32 2.80 -3.75
N SER A 57 4.59 2.65 -4.07
CA SER A 57 5.26 1.38 -4.32
C SER A 57 6.40 1.20 -3.32
N PHE A 58 6.72 -0.05 -3.03
CA PHE A 58 7.88 -0.46 -2.25
C PHE A 58 8.33 -1.83 -2.74
N GLU A 59 9.57 -2.20 -2.44
CA GLU A 59 10.09 -3.51 -2.78
C GLU A 59 10.07 -4.47 -1.58
N ALA A 60 9.57 -5.68 -1.76
CA ALA A 60 9.58 -6.74 -0.76
C ALA A 60 9.76 -8.12 -1.42
N THR A 61 10.31 -9.08 -0.68
CA THR A 61 10.36 -10.49 -1.10
C THR A 61 9.20 -11.31 -0.53
N SER A 62 8.60 -10.84 0.56
CA SER A 62 7.40 -11.45 1.14
C SER A 62 6.44 -10.38 1.67
N LEU A 63 5.14 -10.67 1.61
CA LEU A 63 4.08 -9.81 2.08
C LEU A 63 3.09 -10.64 2.90
N VAL A 64 2.88 -10.25 4.15
CA VAL A 64 1.84 -10.81 5.03
C VAL A 64 0.76 -9.77 5.20
N VAL A 65 -0.47 -10.19 4.94
CA VAL A 65 -1.65 -9.32 4.93
C VAL A 65 -2.63 -9.74 6.01
N PRO A 66 -3.46 -8.83 6.53
CA PRO A 66 -4.45 -9.20 7.54
C PRO A 66 -5.45 -10.22 6.99
N ALA A 67 -5.97 -11.06 7.89
CA ALA A 67 -7.05 -11.96 7.56
C ALA A 67 -8.28 -11.15 7.08
N TYR A 68 -9.01 -11.69 6.12
CA TYR A 68 -10.19 -11.06 5.52
C TYR A 68 -9.93 -9.78 4.71
N THR A 69 -8.67 -9.54 4.31
CA THR A 69 -8.31 -8.51 3.32
C THR A 69 -8.42 -9.06 1.89
N SER A 70 -8.99 -8.27 0.97
CA SER A 70 -9.00 -8.61 -0.46
C SER A 70 -7.82 -7.95 -1.18
N ILE A 71 -7.00 -8.76 -1.85
CA ILE A 71 -5.84 -8.29 -2.62
C ILE A 71 -6.00 -8.69 -4.08
N VAL A 72 -5.66 -7.78 -4.98
CA VAL A 72 -5.60 -8.01 -6.42
C VAL A 72 -4.15 -7.92 -6.86
N VAL A 73 -3.61 -9.00 -7.42
CA VAL A 73 -2.23 -9.05 -7.92
C VAL A 73 -2.26 -8.90 -9.43
N ARG A 74 -1.38 -8.04 -9.95
CA ARG A 74 -1.19 -7.76 -11.37
C ARG A 74 0.27 -7.91 -11.77
N ASP A 75 0.53 -8.17 -13.04
CA ASP A 75 1.89 -8.18 -13.59
C ASP A 75 2.38 -6.76 -13.91
N ALA A 76 3.58 -6.67 -14.51
CA ALA A 76 4.23 -5.40 -14.85
C ALA A 76 3.53 -4.65 -16.00
N GLU A 77 2.66 -5.35 -16.74
CA GLU A 77 1.83 -4.81 -17.80
C GLU A 77 0.47 -4.35 -17.27
N GLY A 78 0.18 -4.59 -15.99
CA GLY A 78 -1.10 -4.27 -15.35
C GLY A 78 -2.17 -5.35 -15.54
N GLU A 79 -1.83 -6.48 -16.15
CA GLU A 79 -2.75 -7.59 -16.36
C GLU A 79 -3.03 -8.35 -15.07
N PHE A 80 -4.25 -8.85 -14.91
CA PHE A 80 -4.68 -9.53 -13.69
C PHE A 80 -4.05 -10.93 -13.56
N ILE A 81 -3.34 -11.18 -12.46
CA ILE A 81 -2.77 -12.49 -12.13
C ILE A 81 -3.71 -13.29 -11.23
N GLY A 82 -4.24 -12.68 -10.16
CA GLY A 82 -5.02 -13.43 -9.17
C GLY A 82 -5.42 -12.64 -7.92
N ARG A 83 -6.15 -13.33 -7.03
CA ARG A 83 -6.49 -12.86 -5.67
C ARG A 83 -6.05 -13.92 -4.66
N PRO A 84 -5.02 -13.66 -3.84
CA PRO A 84 -4.65 -14.55 -2.74
C PRO A 84 -5.84 -14.70 -1.77
N ASN A 85 -6.11 -15.93 -1.34
CA ASN A 85 -7.13 -16.24 -0.33
C ASN A 85 -6.51 -16.29 1.07
#